data_AF-A0A7Y5VYP5-F1
#
_entry.id   AF-A0A7Y5VYP5-F1
#
_cell.length_a   1.000
_cell.length_b   1.000
_cell.length_c   1.000
_cell.angle_alpha   90.00
_cell.angle_beta   90.00
_cell.angle_gamma   90.00
#
_symmetry.space_group_name_H-M   'P 1'
#
loop_
_entity.id
_entity.type
_entity.pdbx_description
1 polymer ?
#
loop_
_entity_poly.entity_id
_entity_poly.type
_entity_poly.pdbx_seq_one_letter_code
_entity_poly.pdbx_strand_id
1 'polypeptide(L)'
;MQFQLTQGKIADAAKQNDYRREAFEAFAKAADRYSAAISAGTERDDPTIYRRWFGAAMGTAELNFLRPDDLPKEGTAQDDQIELIRKSIDAMPPEARDRHLATLASDVMGAVGGADPEVKPRLVKHALRIIKDHPAGAGLRAMQEVYLDLVKNELRLRLTIDGDDRVGVNRAFGVLVSLRYTNSVERETGGFGKYLQNGVYGRVGNSYREMNYRDELKKNVESTFAKGFSVESIGFFDPFMPARGVVEEGQDGWVEKPMAYLIVTRKDASTDRLPQMVMDMQFTDQTGPVTLALPSNTPLLAQGEASVRRPVKKLAVSQLVDVRPVESPGPKNESPSLEVMLKGEGVLPSIEDILVGVENALPGYEVDRDKIERRPPIVLQEGSVSSGRYAWMSSNEEPKEGYPEPDETGMYRLKTEQSVLIPFKRASGGVASSFTLPTLREGEQATLDARTYADLDIVPVMGASVAVSTRFWTPLTITLSALVGGVVVMLVWLARRPRVEVALVSSPLAGVKMTPLSVVTSLRRLRAARSTATNNELDRDIAGLELKYFGPETPGAAVDVDELRGVVDRWSKQSA
;
A
#
# COMPACT_ATOMS: atom_id res chain seq x y z
N MET A 1 -26.65 -4.84 -42.97
CA MET A 1 -25.92 -5.05 -41.71
C MET A 1 -25.54 -3.73 -41.02
N GLN A 2 -24.59 -2.93 -41.54
CA GLN A 2 -24.16 -1.66 -40.90
C GLN A 2 -25.33 -0.71 -40.55
N PHE A 3 -26.30 -0.54 -41.45
CA PHE A 3 -27.51 0.26 -41.19
C PHE A 3 -28.40 -0.27 -40.05
N GLN A 4 -28.42 -1.58 -39.82
CA GLN A 4 -29.20 -2.18 -38.72
C GLN A 4 -28.43 -2.16 -37.39
N LEU A 5 -27.10 -2.24 -37.45
CA LEU A 5 -26.20 -2.06 -36.30
C LEU A 5 -26.25 -0.62 -35.77
N THR A 6 -26.20 0.38 -36.65
CA THR A 6 -26.31 1.81 -36.26
C THR A 6 -27.69 2.16 -35.71
N GLN A 7 -28.74 1.40 -36.04
CA GLN A 7 -30.08 1.52 -35.45
C GLN A 7 -30.26 0.75 -34.14
N GLY A 8 -29.23 0.07 -33.62
CA GLY A 8 -29.33 -0.74 -32.40
C GLY A 8 -30.28 -1.95 -32.52
N LYS A 9 -30.68 -2.32 -33.74
CA LYS A 9 -31.68 -3.37 -33.99
C LYS A 9 -31.11 -4.79 -33.92
N ILE A 10 -29.78 -4.94 -33.89
CA ILE A 10 -29.11 -6.22 -33.71
C ILE A 10 -28.19 -6.12 -32.49
N ALA A 11 -28.75 -6.39 -31.31
CA ALA A 11 -27.99 -6.44 -30.05
C ALA A 11 -27.33 -7.81 -29.79
N ASP A 12 -27.76 -8.85 -30.52
CA ASP A 12 -27.31 -10.23 -30.34
C ASP A 12 -26.07 -10.54 -31.20
N ALA A 13 -24.94 -10.80 -30.54
CA ALA A 13 -23.66 -11.10 -31.19
C ALA A 13 -23.70 -12.35 -32.09
N ALA A 14 -24.55 -13.34 -31.78
CA ALA A 14 -24.70 -14.53 -32.60
C ALA A 14 -25.33 -14.19 -33.96
N LYS A 15 -26.44 -13.42 -33.94
CA LYS A 15 -27.10 -12.95 -35.16
C LYS A 15 -26.20 -12.03 -36.00
N GLN A 16 -25.37 -11.20 -35.36
CA GLN A 16 -24.40 -10.39 -36.10
C GLN A 16 -23.39 -11.26 -36.85
N ASN A 17 -22.90 -12.34 -36.25
CA ASN A 17 -21.99 -13.26 -36.91
C ASN A 17 -22.67 -14.03 -38.06
N ASP A 18 -23.92 -14.46 -37.89
CA ASP A 18 -24.68 -15.12 -38.96
C ASP A 18 -24.89 -14.20 -40.17
N TYR A 19 -25.34 -12.96 -39.94
CA TYR A 19 -25.48 -11.97 -41.04
C TYR A 19 -24.15 -11.65 -41.72
N ARG A 20 -23.05 -11.64 -40.97
CA ARG A 20 -21.71 -11.44 -41.53
C ARG A 20 -21.31 -12.60 -42.43
N ARG A 21 -21.56 -13.85 -41.99
CA ARG A 21 -21.32 -15.06 -42.79
C ARG A 21 -22.14 -15.02 -44.08
N GLU A 22 -23.43 -14.75 -44.00
CA GLU A 22 -24.32 -14.65 -45.16
C GLU A 22 -23.85 -13.58 -46.16
N ALA A 23 -23.41 -12.42 -45.66
CA ALA A 23 -22.88 -11.35 -46.50
C ALA A 23 -21.60 -11.79 -47.23
N PHE A 24 -20.68 -12.48 -46.54
CA PHE A 24 -19.46 -13.00 -47.16
C PHE A 24 -19.73 -14.11 -48.18
N GLU A 25 -20.68 -14.99 -47.91
CA GLU A 25 -21.14 -15.98 -48.89
C GLU A 25 -21.74 -15.31 -50.13
N ALA A 26 -22.48 -14.20 -49.95
CA ALA A 26 -23.02 -13.44 -51.07
C ALA A 26 -21.93 -12.78 -51.91
N PHE A 27 -20.89 -12.21 -51.27
CA PHE A 27 -19.72 -11.69 -51.98
C PHE A 27 -18.99 -12.77 -52.78
N ALA A 28 -18.74 -13.94 -52.17
CA ALA A 28 -18.09 -15.07 -52.85
C ALA A 28 -18.90 -15.53 -54.08
N LYS A 29 -20.21 -15.76 -53.91
CA LYS A 29 -21.10 -16.14 -55.03
C LYS A 29 -21.15 -15.10 -56.14
N ALA A 30 -21.11 -13.81 -55.79
CA ALA A 30 -21.07 -12.72 -56.77
C ALA A 30 -19.73 -12.68 -57.51
N ALA A 31 -18.61 -12.86 -56.81
CA ALA A 31 -17.28 -12.93 -57.40
C ALA A 31 -17.13 -14.14 -58.34
N ASP A 32 -17.68 -15.31 -57.98
CA ASP A 32 -17.68 -16.50 -58.85
C ASP A 32 -18.43 -16.25 -60.16
N ARG A 33 -19.64 -15.66 -60.08
CA ARG A 33 -20.44 -15.31 -61.26
C ARG A 33 -19.75 -14.27 -62.12
N TYR A 34 -19.14 -13.28 -61.49
CA TYR A 34 -18.36 -12.24 -62.17
C TYR A 34 -17.15 -12.84 -62.90
N SER A 35 -16.36 -13.67 -62.22
CA SER A 35 -15.19 -14.35 -62.79
C SER A 35 -15.56 -15.24 -63.99
N ALA A 36 -16.69 -15.96 -63.90
CA ALA A 36 -17.23 -16.74 -65.01
C ALA A 36 -17.64 -15.86 -66.21
N ALA A 37 -18.27 -14.71 -65.96
CA ALA A 37 -18.67 -13.77 -67.01
C ALA A 37 -17.45 -13.13 -67.72
N ILE A 38 -16.39 -12.79 -66.97
CA ILE A 38 -15.13 -12.32 -67.53
C ILE A 38 -14.46 -13.41 -68.37
N SER A 39 -14.42 -14.64 -67.87
CA SER A 39 -13.84 -15.78 -68.60
C SER A 39 -14.61 -16.10 -69.88
N ALA A 40 -15.93 -15.85 -69.90
CA ALA A 40 -16.79 -15.99 -71.07
C ALA A 40 -16.74 -14.77 -72.02
N GLY A 41 -16.07 -13.67 -71.63
CA GLY A 41 -16.00 -12.44 -72.40
C GLY A 41 -17.32 -11.67 -72.50
N THR A 42 -18.29 -11.96 -71.64
CA THR A 42 -19.62 -11.32 -71.66
C THR A 42 -19.66 -10.00 -70.91
N GLU A 43 -18.70 -9.78 -70.02
CA GLU A 43 -18.61 -8.59 -69.17
C GLU A 43 -17.23 -7.92 -69.32
N ARG A 44 -17.14 -6.62 -69.02
CA ARG A 44 -15.87 -5.90 -68.93
C ARG A 44 -15.28 -6.03 -67.52
N ASP A 45 -13.97 -5.86 -67.43
CA ASP A 45 -13.28 -5.79 -66.14
C ASP A 45 -13.85 -4.67 -65.26
N ASP A 46 -14.28 -5.05 -64.05
CA ASP A 46 -14.80 -4.18 -63.01
C ASP A 46 -14.36 -4.76 -61.64
N PRO A 47 -13.28 -4.22 -61.04
CA PRO A 47 -12.74 -4.70 -59.78
C PRO A 47 -13.59 -4.31 -58.56
N THR A 48 -14.71 -3.61 -58.75
CA THR A 48 -15.55 -3.08 -57.65
C THR A 48 -16.01 -4.18 -56.69
N ILE A 49 -16.31 -5.39 -57.18
CA ILE A 49 -16.73 -6.50 -56.33
C ILE A 49 -15.65 -6.88 -55.31
N TYR A 50 -14.40 -7.01 -55.77
CA TYR A 50 -13.27 -7.37 -54.91
C TYR A 50 -12.88 -6.23 -53.98
N ARG A 51 -12.98 -4.98 -54.43
CA ARG A 51 -12.79 -3.81 -53.57
C ARG A 51 -13.80 -3.78 -52.41
N ARG A 52 -15.09 -4.00 -52.71
CA ARG A 52 -16.16 -3.99 -51.70
C ARG A 52 -16.06 -5.20 -50.76
N TRP A 53 -15.69 -6.37 -51.28
CA TRP A 53 -15.46 -7.56 -50.46
C TRP A 53 -14.27 -7.36 -49.53
N PHE A 54 -13.15 -6.83 -50.05
CA PHE A 54 -11.98 -6.50 -49.23
C PHE A 54 -12.31 -5.47 -48.16
N GLY A 55 -13.01 -4.38 -48.51
CA GLY A 55 -13.48 -3.41 -47.53
C GLY A 55 -14.36 -4.06 -46.46
N ALA A 56 -15.35 -4.86 -46.85
CA ALA A 56 -16.23 -5.55 -45.91
C ALA A 56 -15.46 -6.50 -44.97
N ALA A 57 -14.42 -7.16 -45.46
CA ALA A 57 -13.49 -7.93 -44.63
C ALA A 57 -12.73 -7.03 -43.64
N MET A 58 -12.28 -5.86 -44.09
CA MET A 58 -11.60 -4.86 -43.26
C MET A 58 -12.54 -4.11 -42.28
N GLY A 59 -13.86 -4.31 -42.36
CA GLY A 59 -14.85 -3.75 -41.42
C GLY A 59 -15.91 -2.86 -42.07
N THR A 60 -15.63 -2.29 -43.26
CA THR A 60 -16.59 -1.50 -44.03
C THR A 60 -16.36 -1.61 -45.53
N ALA A 61 -17.43 -1.74 -46.31
CA ALA A 61 -17.34 -1.86 -47.77
C ALA A 61 -16.68 -0.65 -48.48
N GLU A 62 -16.46 0.44 -47.75
CA GLU A 62 -15.78 1.65 -48.22
C GLU A 62 -14.48 1.89 -47.44
N LEU A 63 -13.35 1.79 -48.14
CA LEU A 63 -12.01 1.85 -47.53
C LEU A 63 -11.70 3.17 -46.81
N ASN A 64 -12.37 4.27 -47.18
CA ASN A 64 -12.16 5.59 -46.58
C ASN A 64 -12.83 5.75 -45.20
N PHE A 65 -13.65 4.78 -44.77
CA PHE A 65 -14.40 4.83 -43.51
C PHE A 65 -13.98 3.74 -42.52
N LEU A 66 -12.78 3.18 -42.71
CA LEU A 66 -12.22 2.18 -41.82
C LEU A 66 -11.93 2.76 -40.43
N ARG A 67 -12.26 2.00 -39.39
CA ARG A 67 -12.00 2.36 -37.99
C ARG A 67 -11.12 1.29 -37.33
N PRO A 68 -10.25 1.67 -36.39
CA PRO A 68 -9.35 0.72 -35.72
C PRO A 68 -10.06 -0.49 -35.10
N ASP A 69 -11.22 -0.25 -34.48
CA ASP A 69 -12.02 -1.27 -33.77
C ASP A 69 -12.68 -2.30 -34.72
N ASP A 70 -12.93 -1.93 -35.97
CA ASP A 70 -13.65 -2.75 -36.94
C ASP A 70 -12.72 -3.68 -37.74
N LEU A 71 -11.40 -3.51 -37.61
CA LEU A 71 -10.40 -4.22 -38.38
C LEU A 71 -10.29 -5.71 -37.97
N PRO A 72 -10.09 -6.62 -38.95
CA PRO A 72 -10.03 -8.05 -38.72
C PRO A 72 -8.84 -8.44 -37.83
N LYS A 73 -9.10 -9.15 -36.72
CA LYS A 73 -8.05 -9.78 -35.92
C LYS A 73 -7.63 -11.09 -36.58
N GLU A 74 -6.36 -11.49 -36.41
CA GLU A 74 -5.87 -12.76 -36.97
C GLU A 74 -6.72 -13.94 -36.49
N GLY A 75 -7.04 -14.86 -37.41
CA GLY A 75 -7.87 -16.04 -37.12
C GLY A 75 -9.37 -15.76 -36.97
N THR A 76 -9.84 -14.57 -37.34
CA THR A 76 -11.28 -14.27 -37.43
C THR A 76 -11.86 -14.64 -38.79
N ALA A 77 -13.17 -14.87 -38.87
CA ALA A 77 -13.85 -15.14 -40.15
C ALA A 77 -13.68 -14.02 -41.19
N GLN A 78 -13.42 -12.79 -40.74
CA GLN A 78 -13.09 -11.65 -41.61
C GLN A 78 -11.68 -11.78 -42.19
N ASP A 79 -10.72 -12.23 -41.38
CA ASP A 79 -9.33 -12.46 -41.78
C ASP A 79 -9.21 -13.59 -42.83
N ASP A 80 -10.05 -14.62 -42.71
CA ASP A 80 -10.15 -15.70 -43.71
C ASP A 80 -10.62 -15.20 -45.08
N GLN A 81 -11.43 -14.14 -45.14
CA GLN A 81 -11.90 -13.57 -46.40
C GLN A 81 -10.77 -13.06 -47.28
N ILE A 82 -9.66 -12.61 -46.67
CA ILE A 82 -8.50 -12.11 -47.40
C ILE A 82 -7.93 -13.21 -48.31
N GLU A 83 -7.86 -14.45 -47.83
CA GLU A 83 -7.41 -15.59 -48.65
C GLU A 83 -8.45 -16.02 -49.69
N LEU A 84 -9.75 -15.91 -49.39
CA LEU A 84 -10.82 -16.24 -50.34
C LEU A 84 -10.84 -15.25 -51.52
N ILE A 85 -10.71 -13.95 -51.24
CA ILE A 85 -10.59 -12.91 -52.26
C ILE A 85 -9.39 -13.20 -53.15
N ARG A 86 -8.23 -13.48 -52.55
CA ARG A 86 -7.02 -13.82 -53.30
C ARG A 86 -7.23 -15.02 -54.22
N LYS A 87 -7.76 -16.13 -53.70
CA LYS A 87 -8.03 -17.34 -54.50
C LYS A 87 -8.98 -17.05 -55.66
N SER A 88 -10.00 -16.22 -55.43
CA SER A 88 -10.96 -15.83 -56.47
C SER A 88 -10.30 -15.00 -57.58
N ILE A 89 -9.43 -14.04 -57.23
CA ILE A 89 -8.67 -13.24 -58.21
C ILE A 89 -7.65 -14.12 -58.95
N ASP A 90 -6.95 -15.02 -58.25
CA ASP A 90 -5.96 -15.94 -58.82
C ASP A 90 -6.58 -16.90 -59.86
N ALA A 91 -7.88 -17.20 -59.75
CA ALA A 91 -8.61 -18.08 -60.68
C ALA A 91 -9.05 -17.37 -61.98
N MET A 92 -8.92 -16.04 -62.07
CA MET A 92 -9.29 -15.28 -63.27
C MET A 92 -8.26 -15.46 -64.40
N PRO A 93 -8.64 -15.16 -65.66
CA PRO A 93 -7.68 -15.08 -66.76
C PRO A 93 -6.51 -14.13 -66.44
N PRO A 94 -5.26 -14.43 -66.88
CA PRO A 94 -4.06 -13.69 -66.44
C PRO A 94 -4.13 -12.17 -66.62
N GLU A 95 -4.67 -11.69 -67.75
CA GLU A 95 -4.81 -10.24 -68.04
C GLU A 95 -5.89 -9.57 -67.17
N ALA A 96 -6.96 -10.30 -66.83
CA ALA A 96 -7.97 -9.80 -65.92
C ALA A 96 -7.39 -9.74 -64.50
N ARG A 97 -6.74 -10.81 -64.05
CA ARG A 97 -6.06 -10.87 -62.75
C ARG A 97 -5.10 -9.70 -62.56
N ASP A 98 -4.23 -9.43 -63.53
CA ASP A 98 -3.28 -8.32 -63.51
C ASP A 98 -3.97 -6.96 -63.29
N ARG A 99 -5.00 -6.66 -64.10
CA ARG A 99 -5.78 -5.42 -63.99
C ARG A 99 -6.47 -5.29 -62.63
N HIS A 100 -7.04 -6.37 -62.11
CA HIS A 100 -7.72 -6.38 -60.81
C HIS A 100 -6.76 -6.13 -59.64
N LEU A 101 -5.58 -6.77 -59.67
CA LEU A 101 -4.55 -6.54 -58.66
C LEU A 101 -3.98 -5.11 -58.76
N ALA A 102 -3.80 -4.58 -59.97
CA ALA A 102 -3.36 -3.20 -60.18
C ALA A 102 -4.36 -2.17 -59.62
N THR A 103 -5.66 -2.33 -59.90
CA THR A 103 -6.68 -1.42 -59.36
C THR A 103 -6.80 -1.55 -57.85
N LEU A 104 -6.78 -2.77 -57.30
CA LEU A 104 -6.83 -2.97 -55.85
C LEU A 104 -5.64 -2.28 -55.16
N ALA A 105 -4.43 -2.40 -55.71
CA ALA A 105 -3.24 -1.73 -55.17
C ALA A 105 -3.39 -0.20 -55.19
N SER A 106 -3.89 0.37 -56.30
CA SER A 106 -4.13 1.81 -56.42
C SER A 106 -5.19 2.31 -55.43
N ASP A 107 -6.31 1.58 -55.29
CA ASP A 107 -7.41 1.95 -54.40
C ASP A 107 -6.97 1.90 -52.92
N VAL A 108 -6.20 0.87 -52.54
CA VAL A 108 -5.65 0.77 -51.19
C VAL A 108 -4.64 1.89 -50.94
N MET A 109 -3.78 2.21 -51.91
CA MET A 109 -2.83 3.31 -51.76
C MET A 109 -3.53 4.66 -51.53
N GLY A 110 -4.59 4.93 -52.27
CA GLY A 110 -5.44 6.11 -52.04
C GLY A 110 -6.07 6.12 -50.65
N ALA A 111 -6.59 4.98 -50.19
CA ALA A 111 -7.21 4.86 -48.88
C ALA A 111 -6.22 5.04 -47.71
N VAL A 112 -4.99 4.51 -47.84
CA VAL A 112 -3.95 4.63 -46.81
C VAL A 112 -3.62 6.11 -46.51
N GLY A 113 -3.59 6.97 -47.53
CA GLY A 113 -3.31 8.40 -47.35
C GLY A 113 -4.34 9.14 -46.50
N GLY A 114 -5.60 8.67 -46.49
CA GLY A 114 -6.70 9.27 -45.71
C GLY A 114 -7.10 8.50 -44.46
N ALA A 115 -6.50 7.33 -44.21
CA ALA A 115 -6.86 6.47 -43.09
C ALA A 115 -6.30 6.99 -41.75
N ASP A 116 -6.98 6.65 -40.66
CA ASP A 116 -6.49 6.91 -39.32
C ASP A 116 -5.13 6.20 -39.08
N PRO A 117 -4.22 6.78 -38.26
CA PRO A 117 -2.86 6.27 -38.05
C PRO A 117 -2.79 4.79 -37.64
N GLU A 118 -3.75 4.33 -36.84
CA GLU A 118 -3.86 2.95 -36.34
C GLU A 118 -4.36 1.95 -37.41
N VAL A 119 -5.02 2.45 -38.45
CA VAL A 119 -5.58 1.63 -39.53
C VAL A 119 -4.52 1.30 -40.58
N LYS A 120 -3.62 2.24 -40.88
CA LYS A 120 -2.66 2.14 -41.99
C LYS A 120 -1.87 0.83 -42.00
N PRO A 121 -1.18 0.40 -40.92
CA PRO A 121 -0.31 -0.78 -40.97
C PRO A 121 -1.10 -2.06 -41.25
N ARG A 122 -2.28 -2.20 -40.66
CA ARG A 122 -3.16 -3.36 -40.84
C ARG A 122 -3.74 -3.37 -42.24
N LEU A 123 -4.21 -2.23 -42.74
CA LEU A 123 -4.70 -2.09 -44.12
C LEU A 123 -3.65 -2.53 -45.15
N VAL A 124 -2.42 -2.02 -45.02
CA VAL A 124 -1.30 -2.38 -45.89
C VAL A 124 -0.99 -3.89 -45.79
N LYS A 125 -0.87 -4.43 -44.57
CA LYS A 125 -0.58 -5.86 -44.33
C LYS A 125 -1.63 -6.79 -44.97
N HIS A 126 -2.92 -6.51 -44.79
CA HIS A 126 -3.98 -7.35 -45.36
C HIS A 126 -4.10 -7.20 -46.88
N ALA A 127 -3.90 -6.00 -47.43
CA ALA A 127 -3.88 -5.80 -48.88
C ALA A 127 -2.74 -6.57 -49.56
N LEU A 128 -1.54 -6.56 -48.96
CA LEU A 128 -0.37 -7.25 -49.51
C LEU A 128 -0.47 -8.77 -49.47
N ARG A 129 -1.33 -9.34 -48.62
CA ARG A 129 -1.66 -10.78 -48.71
C ARG A 129 -2.36 -11.14 -50.01
N ILE A 130 -3.19 -10.25 -50.55
CA ILE A 130 -3.87 -10.43 -51.84
C ILE A 130 -2.92 -10.09 -52.99
N ILE A 131 -2.27 -8.92 -52.92
CA ILE A 131 -1.45 -8.35 -54.01
C ILE A 131 -0.13 -9.11 -54.20
N LYS A 132 0.47 -9.63 -53.11
CA LYS A 132 1.76 -10.33 -53.09
C LYS A 132 2.84 -9.55 -53.84
N ASP A 133 3.40 -10.16 -54.89
CA ASP A 133 4.56 -9.64 -55.61
C ASP A 133 4.24 -8.78 -56.83
N HIS A 134 2.95 -8.47 -57.04
CA HIS A 134 2.50 -7.69 -58.19
C HIS A 134 3.23 -6.32 -58.26
N PRO A 135 3.68 -5.88 -59.46
CA PRO A 135 4.42 -4.62 -59.60
C PRO A 135 3.69 -3.39 -59.04
N ALA A 136 2.36 -3.33 -59.24
CA ALA A 136 1.53 -2.25 -58.69
C ALA A 136 1.53 -2.17 -57.15
N GLY A 137 1.90 -3.25 -56.46
CA GLY A 137 2.02 -3.29 -55.00
C GLY A 137 3.36 -2.79 -54.45
N ALA A 138 4.29 -2.32 -55.29
CA ALA A 138 5.63 -1.89 -54.86
C ALA A 138 5.60 -0.81 -53.76
N GLY A 139 4.74 0.21 -53.90
CA GLY A 139 4.60 1.28 -52.90
C GLY A 139 4.10 0.77 -51.54
N LEU A 140 3.10 -0.12 -51.56
CA LEU A 140 2.59 -0.78 -50.35
C LEU A 140 3.67 -1.63 -49.68
N ARG A 141 4.45 -2.39 -50.46
CA ARG A 141 5.55 -3.21 -49.93
C ARG A 141 6.63 -2.35 -49.27
N ALA A 142 7.01 -1.24 -49.90
CA ALA A 142 7.96 -0.29 -49.30
C ALA A 142 7.43 0.28 -47.97
N MET A 143 6.14 0.63 -47.88
CA MET A 143 5.53 1.06 -46.61
C MET A 143 5.57 -0.06 -45.55
N GLN A 144 5.20 -1.29 -45.93
CA GLN A 144 5.24 -2.43 -45.01
C GLN A 144 6.66 -2.72 -44.53
N GLU A 145 7.65 -2.62 -45.41
CA GLU A 145 9.06 -2.81 -45.08
C GLU A 145 9.50 -1.80 -44.02
N VAL A 146 9.21 -0.51 -44.20
CA VAL A 146 9.50 0.53 -43.20
C VAL A 146 8.84 0.22 -41.85
N TYR A 147 7.56 -0.17 -41.85
CA TYR A 147 6.86 -0.50 -40.59
C TYR A 147 7.47 -1.73 -39.89
N LEU A 148 7.86 -2.74 -40.67
CA LEU A 148 8.48 -3.95 -40.13
C LEU A 148 9.89 -3.69 -39.63
N ASP A 149 10.66 -2.85 -40.32
CA ASP A 149 12.03 -2.49 -39.95
C ASP A 149 12.04 -1.75 -38.60
N LEU A 150 11.17 -0.74 -38.46
CA LEU A 150 10.98 -0.02 -37.20
C LEU A 150 10.70 -0.97 -36.03
N VAL A 151 9.74 -1.90 -36.18
CA VAL A 151 9.29 -2.78 -35.09
C VAL A 151 10.22 -3.97 -34.83
N LYS A 152 11.01 -4.42 -35.83
CA LYS A 152 11.87 -5.60 -35.69
C LYS A 152 13.32 -5.26 -35.40
N ASN A 153 13.83 -4.25 -36.08
CA ASN A 153 15.26 -3.97 -36.18
C ASN A 153 15.67 -2.67 -35.52
N GLU A 154 14.74 -1.76 -35.24
CA GLU A 154 15.09 -0.47 -34.65
C GLU A 154 14.46 -0.18 -33.28
N LEU A 155 13.43 -0.93 -32.90
CA LEU A 155 12.66 -0.65 -31.69
C LEU A 155 12.12 -1.92 -31.04
N ARG A 156 12.30 -2.04 -29.72
CA ARG A 156 11.87 -3.21 -28.95
C ARG A 156 11.37 -2.84 -27.57
N LEU A 157 10.20 -3.35 -27.21
CA LEU A 157 9.67 -3.29 -25.86
C LEU A 157 10.20 -4.48 -25.06
N ARG A 158 10.83 -4.23 -23.92
CA ARG A 158 11.46 -5.26 -23.10
C ARG A 158 10.85 -5.31 -21.71
N LEU A 159 10.43 -6.51 -21.33
CA LEU A 159 10.19 -6.94 -19.97
C LEU A 159 11.43 -7.68 -19.49
N THR A 160 11.97 -7.26 -18.36
CA THR A 160 13.11 -7.88 -17.71
C THR A 160 12.75 -8.19 -16.27
N ILE A 161 12.93 -9.43 -15.84
CA ILE A 161 12.68 -9.86 -14.46
C ILE A 161 13.81 -9.31 -13.59
N ASP A 162 13.46 -8.72 -12.44
CA ASP A 162 14.43 -8.33 -11.43
C ASP A 162 14.89 -9.56 -10.61
N GLY A 163 16.09 -10.06 -10.94
CA GLY A 163 16.70 -11.24 -10.35
C GLY A 163 16.34 -12.55 -11.08
N ASP A 164 16.35 -13.64 -10.32
CA ASP A 164 16.18 -15.02 -10.83
C ASP A 164 14.74 -15.33 -11.28
N ASP A 165 14.55 -16.19 -12.28
CA ASP A 165 13.24 -16.55 -12.84
C ASP A 165 12.37 -17.43 -11.91
N ARG A 166 12.94 -17.94 -10.81
CA ARG A 166 12.23 -18.58 -9.68
C ARG A 166 11.57 -17.54 -8.80
N VAL A 167 10.40 -17.07 -9.24
CA VAL A 167 9.62 -16.03 -8.55
C VAL A 167 8.68 -16.58 -7.46
N GLY A 168 8.33 -17.87 -7.48
CA GLY A 168 7.36 -18.49 -6.59
C GLY A 168 5.90 -18.03 -6.83
N VAL A 169 4.98 -18.55 -6.02
CA VAL A 169 3.53 -18.21 -6.06
C VAL A 169 3.18 -17.30 -4.88
N ASN A 170 2.38 -16.26 -5.11
CA ASN A 170 2.01 -15.26 -4.11
C ASN A 170 3.23 -14.57 -3.44
N ARG A 171 4.38 -14.56 -4.13
CA ARG A 171 5.58 -13.84 -3.73
C ARG A 171 5.81 -12.69 -4.70
N ALA A 172 6.12 -11.51 -4.14
CA ALA A 172 6.34 -10.32 -4.93
C ALA A 172 7.68 -10.41 -5.66
N PHE A 173 7.71 -9.99 -6.92
CA PHE A 173 8.92 -9.85 -7.71
C PHE A 173 8.84 -8.62 -8.62
N GLY A 174 10.00 -8.15 -9.06
CA GLY A 174 10.16 -6.92 -9.83
C GLY A 174 10.16 -7.22 -11.32
N VAL A 175 9.58 -6.33 -12.12
CA VAL A 175 9.69 -6.35 -13.58
C VAL A 175 10.02 -4.94 -14.06
N LEU A 176 11.11 -4.82 -14.80
CA LEU A 176 11.45 -3.60 -15.52
C LEU A 176 10.79 -3.62 -16.90
N VAL A 177 10.04 -2.57 -17.21
CA VAL A 177 9.58 -2.24 -18.57
C VAL A 177 10.57 -1.22 -19.14
N SER A 178 11.27 -1.58 -20.21
CA SER A 178 12.20 -0.69 -20.91
C SER A 178 11.93 -0.68 -22.41
N LEU A 179 12.29 0.43 -23.04
CA LEU A 179 12.28 0.58 -24.49
C LEU A 179 13.71 0.56 -24.98
N ARG A 180 14.04 -0.35 -25.89
CA ARG A 180 15.33 -0.42 -26.57
C ARG A 180 15.19 0.08 -27.99
N TYR A 181 16.06 0.98 -28.41
CA TYR A 181 16.00 1.59 -29.73
C TYR A 181 17.37 1.94 -30.29
N THR A 182 17.45 2.13 -31.60
CA THR A 182 18.63 2.67 -32.27
C THR A 182 18.64 4.20 -32.20
N ASN A 183 19.83 4.82 -32.24
CA ASN A 183 19.97 6.28 -32.20
C ASN A 183 19.31 7.01 -33.38
N SER A 184 19.06 6.33 -34.50
CA SER A 184 18.34 6.89 -35.65
C SER A 184 16.89 7.24 -35.28
N VAL A 185 16.16 6.30 -34.67
CA VAL A 185 14.72 6.44 -34.40
C VAL A 185 14.41 7.50 -33.36
N GLU A 186 15.27 7.70 -32.37
CA GLU A 186 15.03 8.72 -31.33
C GLU A 186 14.92 10.12 -31.90
N ARG A 187 15.78 10.44 -32.87
CA ARG A 187 15.82 11.76 -33.54
C ARG A 187 14.55 12.00 -34.36
N GLU A 188 14.02 10.95 -34.98
CA GLU A 188 12.86 11.03 -35.87
C GLU A 188 11.52 11.06 -35.12
N THR A 189 11.46 10.49 -33.92
CA THR A 189 10.22 10.35 -33.14
C THR A 189 9.96 11.49 -32.14
N GLY A 190 10.91 12.42 -32.01
CA GLY A 190 10.88 13.49 -31.01
C GLY A 190 11.13 12.99 -29.59
N GLY A 191 11.79 11.83 -29.46
CA GLY A 191 12.09 11.17 -28.19
C GLY A 191 10.94 10.34 -27.61
N PHE A 192 11.31 9.36 -26.79
CA PHE A 192 10.37 8.42 -26.17
C PHE A 192 9.89 8.82 -24.76
N GLY A 193 10.43 9.90 -24.20
CA GLY A 193 10.00 10.44 -22.90
C GLY A 193 8.52 10.84 -22.87
N LYS A 194 7.93 11.20 -24.03
CA LYS A 194 6.50 11.54 -24.15
C LYS A 194 5.56 10.43 -23.67
N TYR A 195 5.97 9.15 -23.77
CA TYR A 195 5.17 8.01 -23.31
C TYR A 195 5.14 7.85 -21.79
N LEU A 196 5.95 8.64 -21.08
CA LEU A 196 5.96 8.73 -19.62
C LEU A 196 5.23 9.98 -19.12
N GLN A 197 4.53 10.71 -20.00
CA GLN A 197 3.83 11.95 -19.67
C GLN A 197 2.32 11.83 -19.92
N ASN A 198 1.57 12.69 -19.22
CA ASN A 198 0.14 12.93 -19.46
C ASN A 198 -0.03 14.37 -19.97
N GLY A 199 -1.15 14.65 -20.63
CA GLY A 199 -1.41 15.98 -21.16
C GLY A 199 -0.62 16.33 -22.43
N VAL A 200 -0.06 15.33 -23.12
CA VAL A 200 0.76 15.56 -24.31
C VAL A 200 -0.15 15.83 -25.49
N TYR A 201 -0.04 17.02 -26.10
CA TYR A 201 -0.80 17.35 -27.30
C TYR A 201 -0.18 16.67 -28.52
N GLY A 202 -0.79 15.57 -28.94
CA GLY A 202 -0.39 14.79 -30.11
C GLY A 202 -1.39 14.95 -31.25
N ARG A 203 -0.92 14.75 -32.49
CA ARG A 203 -1.79 14.66 -33.66
C ARG A 203 -2.29 13.23 -33.78
N VAL A 204 -3.57 13.01 -33.49
CA VAL A 204 -4.26 11.73 -33.68
C VAL A 204 -5.20 11.87 -34.88
N GLY A 205 -4.79 11.27 -36.01
CA GLY A 205 -5.46 11.44 -37.30
C GLY A 205 -5.46 12.90 -37.76
N ASN A 206 -6.66 13.44 -38.00
CA ASN A 206 -6.85 14.84 -38.42
C ASN A 206 -7.11 15.84 -37.28
N SER A 207 -7.07 15.40 -36.02
CA SER A 207 -7.30 16.27 -34.86
C SER A 207 -6.12 16.27 -33.89
N TYR A 208 -5.84 17.43 -33.27
CA TYR A 208 -4.97 17.48 -32.10
C TYR A 208 -5.79 17.11 -30.87
N ARG A 209 -5.32 16.13 -30.12
CA ARG A 209 -5.94 15.70 -28.87
C ARG A 209 -4.88 15.62 -27.78
N GLU A 210 -5.34 15.88 -26.57
CA GLU A 210 -4.55 15.65 -25.38
C GLU A 210 -4.48 14.15 -25.12
N MET A 211 -3.27 13.61 -25.04
CA MET A 211 -2.99 12.20 -24.84
C MET A 211 -2.36 11.97 -23.46
N ASN A 212 -2.87 10.93 -22.79
CA ASN A 212 -2.41 10.53 -21.46
C ASN A 212 -1.62 9.22 -21.57
N TYR A 213 -0.47 9.27 -22.23
CA TYR A 213 0.32 8.08 -22.55
C TYR A 213 0.73 7.29 -21.31
N ARG A 214 1.06 7.97 -20.21
CA ARG A 214 1.39 7.30 -18.94
C ARG A 214 0.19 6.51 -18.41
N ASP A 215 -1.00 7.10 -18.45
CA ASP A 215 -2.22 6.43 -17.98
C ASP A 215 -2.63 5.28 -18.90
N GLU A 216 -2.44 5.43 -20.21
CA GLU A 216 -2.64 4.36 -21.19
C GLU A 216 -1.67 3.19 -20.94
N LEU A 217 -0.38 3.49 -20.71
CA LEU A 217 0.63 2.48 -20.37
C LEU A 217 0.27 1.78 -19.05
N LYS A 218 -0.14 2.53 -18.02
CA LYS A 218 -0.60 1.96 -16.74
C LYS A 218 -1.77 0.99 -16.95
N LYS A 219 -2.82 1.43 -17.63
CA LYS A 219 -4.02 0.62 -17.90
C LYS A 219 -3.67 -0.64 -18.70
N ASN A 220 -2.75 -0.52 -19.64
CA ASN A 220 -2.30 -1.64 -20.45
C ASN A 220 -1.52 -2.68 -19.62
N VAL A 221 -0.60 -2.23 -18.76
CA VAL A 221 0.09 -3.11 -17.80
C VAL A 221 -0.92 -3.84 -16.92
N GLU A 222 -1.85 -3.12 -16.29
CA GLU A 222 -2.87 -3.70 -15.41
C GLU A 222 -3.74 -4.73 -16.13
N SER A 223 -4.24 -4.40 -17.33
CA SER A 223 -5.12 -5.29 -18.10
C SER A 223 -4.40 -6.53 -18.63
N THR A 224 -3.15 -6.38 -19.09
CA THR A 224 -2.33 -7.48 -19.61
C THR A 224 -1.94 -8.47 -18.51
N PHE A 225 -1.60 -7.97 -17.31
CA PHE A 225 -1.16 -8.80 -16.19
C PHE A 225 -2.31 -9.44 -15.40
N ALA A 226 -3.52 -8.87 -15.46
CA ALA A 226 -4.65 -9.25 -14.62
C ALA A 226 -4.99 -10.76 -14.60
N LYS A 227 -4.77 -11.49 -15.70
CA LYS A 227 -5.13 -12.92 -15.80
C LYS A 227 -4.23 -13.82 -14.94
N GLY A 228 -2.91 -13.66 -15.02
CA GLY A 228 -1.93 -14.54 -14.36
C GLY A 228 -1.26 -13.94 -13.13
N PHE A 229 -1.37 -12.62 -12.96
CA PHE A 229 -0.63 -11.87 -11.96
C PHE A 229 -1.54 -10.87 -11.23
N SER A 230 -1.12 -10.46 -10.05
CA SER A 230 -1.61 -9.26 -9.37
C SER A 230 -0.53 -8.19 -9.47
N VAL A 231 -0.94 -6.98 -9.86
CA VAL A 231 -0.03 -5.82 -9.93
C VAL A 231 -0.15 -5.08 -8.61
N GLU A 232 0.89 -5.18 -7.79
CA GLU A 232 0.91 -4.57 -6.46
C GLU A 232 1.24 -3.08 -6.54
N SER A 233 2.15 -2.71 -7.45
CA SER A 233 2.61 -1.33 -7.59
C SER A 233 3.24 -1.06 -8.97
N ILE A 234 3.11 0.17 -9.44
CA ILE A 234 3.72 0.66 -10.69
C ILE A 234 4.38 2.01 -10.39
N GLY A 235 5.70 2.06 -10.55
CA GLY A 235 6.46 3.32 -10.57
C GLY A 235 6.93 3.65 -11.96
N PHE A 236 6.83 4.92 -12.36
CA PHE A 236 7.36 5.41 -13.63
C PHE A 236 8.68 6.14 -13.42
N PHE A 237 9.61 5.91 -14.34
CA PHE A 237 10.85 6.67 -14.40
C PHE A 237 10.59 8.08 -14.92
N ASP A 238 11.54 8.98 -14.69
CA ASP A 238 11.43 10.34 -15.16
C ASP A 238 11.48 10.40 -16.71
N PRO A 239 10.58 11.14 -17.38
CA PRO A 239 10.59 11.28 -18.84
C PRO A 239 11.92 11.74 -19.44
N PHE A 240 12.67 12.55 -18.72
CA PHE A 240 13.93 13.19 -19.13
C PHE A 240 15.16 12.40 -18.74
N MET A 241 15.01 11.28 -18.02
CA MET A 241 16.10 10.37 -17.72
C MET A 241 16.81 9.95 -19.03
N PRO A 242 18.15 10.09 -19.11
CA PRO A 242 18.90 9.74 -20.32
C PRO A 242 18.86 8.24 -20.58
N ALA A 243 18.84 7.86 -21.86
CA ALA A 243 18.95 6.47 -22.26
C ALA A 243 20.41 5.99 -22.13
N ARG A 244 20.58 4.67 -21.91
CA ARG A 244 21.89 4.03 -21.73
C ARG A 244 22.22 3.13 -22.90
N GLY A 245 23.48 3.13 -23.35
CA GLY A 245 23.95 2.17 -24.35
C GLY A 245 23.78 0.71 -23.91
N VAL A 246 23.23 -0.12 -24.80
CA VAL A 246 23.03 -1.56 -24.60
C VAL A 246 23.44 -2.34 -25.85
N VAL A 247 23.69 -3.63 -25.65
CA VAL A 247 23.86 -4.59 -26.74
C VAL A 247 22.54 -5.34 -26.90
N GLU A 248 22.03 -5.37 -28.13
CA GLU A 248 20.79 -6.06 -28.47
C GLU A 248 21.10 -7.14 -29.51
N GLU A 249 20.85 -8.41 -29.17
CA GLU A 249 21.15 -9.56 -30.05
C GLU A 249 22.61 -9.61 -30.56
N GLY A 250 23.56 -9.13 -29.75
CA GLY A 250 24.97 -9.09 -30.12
C GLY A 250 25.36 -7.91 -31.02
N GLN A 251 24.43 -6.97 -31.26
CA GLN A 251 24.69 -5.74 -32.01
C GLN A 251 24.83 -4.55 -31.05
N ASP A 252 25.91 -3.79 -31.25
CA ASP A 252 26.11 -2.49 -30.61
C ASP A 252 25.24 -1.39 -31.26
N GLY A 253 25.21 -0.20 -30.67
CA GLY A 253 24.49 0.96 -31.22
C GLY A 253 23.05 1.11 -30.77
N TRP A 254 22.58 0.22 -29.88
CA TRP A 254 21.30 0.32 -29.21
C TRP A 254 21.41 1.12 -27.93
N VAL A 255 20.31 1.77 -27.56
CA VAL A 255 20.14 2.43 -26.27
C VAL A 255 18.86 1.95 -25.60
N GLU A 256 18.84 1.95 -24.28
CA GLU A 256 17.73 1.51 -23.44
C GLU A 256 17.24 2.68 -22.59
N LYS A 257 15.95 2.97 -22.69
CA LYS A 257 15.25 3.92 -21.82
C LYS A 257 14.34 3.16 -20.86
N PRO A 258 14.54 3.26 -19.55
CA PRO A 258 13.63 2.66 -18.58
C PRO A 258 12.29 3.41 -18.58
N MET A 259 11.19 2.66 -18.56
CA MET A 259 9.83 3.22 -18.66
C MET A 259 9.10 3.11 -17.33
N ALA A 260 8.99 1.89 -16.80
CA ALA A 260 8.33 1.62 -15.53
C ALA A 260 9.00 0.48 -14.77
N TYR A 261 8.95 0.54 -13.45
CA TYR A 261 9.32 -0.54 -12.55
C TYR A 261 8.05 -1.06 -11.85
N LEU A 262 7.76 -2.34 -12.07
CA LEU A 262 6.54 -2.99 -11.60
C LEU A 262 6.87 -3.90 -10.43
N ILE A 263 6.00 -3.94 -9.42
CA ILE A 263 5.98 -5.00 -8.42
C ILE A 263 4.74 -5.84 -8.67
N VAL A 264 4.95 -7.13 -8.93
CA VAL A 264 3.90 -8.07 -9.29
C VAL A 264 4.00 -9.35 -8.48
N THR A 265 2.87 -10.03 -8.29
CA THR A 265 2.76 -11.33 -7.65
C THR A 265 2.14 -12.33 -8.62
N ARG A 266 2.73 -13.53 -8.72
CA ARG A 266 2.20 -14.62 -9.53
C ARG A 266 1.04 -15.30 -8.80
N LYS A 267 -0.12 -15.42 -9.46
CA LYS A 267 -1.33 -16.01 -8.86
C LYS A 267 -1.31 -17.53 -8.82
N ASP A 268 -0.69 -18.16 -9.83
CA ASP A 268 -0.72 -19.62 -10.00
C ASP A 268 0.59 -20.16 -10.60
N ALA A 269 1.01 -21.33 -10.13
CA ALA A 269 2.15 -22.10 -10.63
C ALA A 269 2.00 -22.58 -12.09
N SER A 270 0.80 -22.55 -12.68
CA SER A 270 0.65 -22.84 -14.12
C SER A 270 1.19 -21.73 -15.03
N THR A 271 1.36 -20.50 -14.53
CA THR A 271 1.79 -19.35 -15.34
C THR A 271 3.31 -19.37 -15.56
N ASP A 272 3.77 -19.93 -16.67
CA ASP A 272 5.18 -20.19 -16.96
C ASP A 272 5.95 -19.01 -17.60
N ARG A 273 5.31 -17.86 -17.83
CA ARG A 273 5.91 -16.69 -18.48
C ARG A 273 5.19 -15.40 -18.15
N LEU A 274 5.88 -14.28 -18.33
CA LEU A 274 5.24 -12.98 -18.34
C LEU A 274 4.37 -12.82 -19.61
N PRO A 275 3.20 -12.15 -19.49
CA PRO A 275 2.33 -11.92 -20.63
C PRO A 275 2.96 -10.91 -21.59
N GLN A 276 2.65 -11.04 -22.88
CA GLN A 276 3.06 -10.07 -23.89
C GLN A 276 2.21 -8.81 -23.74
N MET A 277 2.83 -7.68 -23.39
CA MET A 277 2.18 -6.37 -23.45
C MET A 277 2.45 -5.72 -24.81
N VAL A 278 1.58 -4.81 -25.24
CA VAL A 278 1.70 -4.14 -26.54
C VAL A 278 1.60 -2.65 -26.33
N MET A 279 2.64 -1.87 -26.62
CA MET A 279 2.59 -0.42 -26.52
C MET A 279 2.34 0.20 -27.90
N ASP A 280 1.32 1.04 -28.01
CA ASP A 280 1.04 1.77 -29.25
C ASP A 280 1.95 3.00 -29.35
N MET A 281 2.64 3.12 -30.49
CA MET A 281 3.67 4.13 -30.69
C MET A 281 3.44 4.90 -31.98
N GLN A 282 3.53 6.22 -31.89
CA GLN A 282 3.29 7.14 -33.00
C GLN A 282 4.59 7.52 -33.71
N PHE A 283 4.57 7.34 -35.03
CA PHE A 283 5.60 7.72 -35.99
C PHE A 283 4.99 8.59 -37.09
N THR A 284 5.85 9.14 -37.96
CA THR A 284 5.43 9.87 -39.16
C THR A 284 6.11 9.24 -40.36
N ASP A 285 5.33 8.86 -41.37
CA ASP A 285 5.83 8.37 -42.66
C ASP A 285 5.51 9.37 -43.79
N GLN A 286 5.78 9.00 -45.03
CA GLN A 286 5.52 9.84 -46.22
C GLN A 286 4.02 10.17 -46.43
N THR A 287 3.13 9.39 -45.84
CA THR A 287 1.66 9.56 -45.86
C THR A 287 1.12 10.26 -44.61
N GLY A 288 2.00 10.65 -43.67
CA GLY A 288 1.66 11.32 -42.43
C GLY A 288 1.75 10.42 -41.19
N PRO A 289 0.99 10.70 -40.12
CA PRO A 289 1.11 9.96 -38.87
C PRO A 289 0.70 8.50 -39.02
N VAL A 290 1.40 7.61 -38.34
CA VAL A 290 1.14 6.17 -38.26
C VAL A 290 1.34 5.69 -36.83
N THR A 291 0.47 4.79 -36.35
CA THR A 291 0.59 4.18 -35.03
C THR A 291 0.96 2.71 -35.21
N LEU A 292 2.09 2.31 -34.63
CA LEU A 292 2.58 0.93 -34.64
C LEU A 292 2.43 0.32 -33.26
N ALA A 293 1.85 -0.87 -33.21
CA ALA A 293 1.75 -1.69 -32.02
C ALA A 293 3.09 -2.40 -31.78
N LEU A 294 3.78 -2.06 -30.70
CA LEU A 294 5.06 -2.64 -30.32
C LEU A 294 4.87 -3.71 -29.24
N PRO A 295 4.90 -5.01 -29.58
CA PRO A 295 4.79 -6.07 -28.60
C PRO A 295 6.07 -6.23 -27.78
N SER A 296 5.92 -6.61 -26.51
CA SER A 296 7.04 -7.00 -25.66
C SER A 296 7.50 -8.44 -25.92
N ASN A 297 8.68 -8.76 -25.41
CA ASN A 297 9.07 -10.16 -25.17
C ASN A 297 8.20 -10.80 -24.07
N THR A 298 8.33 -12.13 -23.94
CA THR A 298 7.67 -12.95 -22.91
C THR A 298 8.69 -13.74 -22.09
N PRO A 299 9.39 -13.10 -21.13
CA PRO A 299 10.32 -13.79 -20.24
C PRO A 299 9.71 -15.02 -19.59
N LEU A 300 10.44 -16.13 -19.61
CA LEU A 300 10.03 -17.38 -18.96
C LEU A 300 10.19 -17.26 -17.44
N LEU A 301 9.33 -17.97 -16.72
CA LEU A 301 9.36 -18.13 -15.27
C LEU A 301 9.59 -19.61 -14.95
N ALA A 302 10.40 -19.87 -13.94
CA ALA A 302 10.59 -21.24 -13.48
C ALA A 302 9.27 -21.84 -12.97
N GLN A 303 9.10 -23.15 -13.18
CA GLN A 303 7.95 -23.88 -12.68
C GLN A 303 8.09 -24.20 -11.18
N GLY A 304 6.95 -24.26 -10.49
CA GLY A 304 6.87 -24.60 -9.08
C GLY A 304 6.73 -23.40 -8.15
N GLU A 305 6.79 -23.67 -6.85
CA GLU A 305 6.54 -22.69 -5.78
C GLU A 305 7.81 -22.06 -5.21
N ALA A 306 8.99 -22.56 -5.62
CA ALA A 306 10.26 -22.06 -5.13
C ALA A 306 10.45 -20.59 -5.53
N SER A 307 10.79 -19.76 -4.55
CA SER A 307 11.16 -18.36 -4.75
C SER A 307 12.59 -18.10 -4.30
N VAL A 308 13.36 -17.38 -5.10
CA VAL A 308 14.65 -16.83 -4.69
C VAL A 308 14.49 -15.41 -4.17
N ARG A 309 15.28 -15.04 -3.16
CA ARG A 309 15.31 -13.68 -2.62
C ARG A 309 15.64 -12.66 -3.72
N ARG A 310 14.84 -11.59 -3.77
CA ARG A 310 15.00 -10.52 -4.75
C ARG A 310 16.18 -9.60 -4.37
N PRO A 311 16.93 -9.06 -5.35
CA PRO A 311 17.92 -8.03 -5.09
C PRO A 311 17.24 -6.76 -4.56
N VAL A 312 17.84 -6.14 -3.53
CA VAL A 312 17.40 -4.85 -2.98
C VAL A 312 18.63 -4.03 -2.60
N LYS A 313 18.67 -2.76 -3.01
CA LYS A 313 19.74 -1.83 -2.61
C LYS A 313 19.24 -0.87 -1.54
N LYS A 314 20.17 -0.39 -0.70
CA LYS A 314 19.92 0.63 0.35
C LYS A 314 18.70 0.30 1.23
N LEU A 315 18.61 -0.96 1.67
CA LEU A 315 17.52 -1.39 2.54
C LEU A 315 17.62 -0.68 3.90
N ALA A 316 16.56 0.02 4.27
CA ALA A 316 16.39 0.69 5.54
C ALA A 316 15.10 0.19 6.21
N VAL A 317 15.20 -0.11 7.50
CA VAL A 317 14.11 -0.64 8.32
C VAL A 317 13.92 0.33 9.48
N SER A 318 12.72 0.90 9.60
CA SER A 318 12.33 1.74 10.73
C SER A 318 11.25 1.03 11.54
N GLN A 319 11.44 0.95 12.85
CA GLN A 319 10.51 0.34 13.78
C GLN A 319 9.88 1.41 14.66
N LEU A 320 8.56 1.38 14.80
CA LEU A 320 7.81 2.21 15.73
C LEU A 320 7.04 1.31 16.69
N VAL A 321 7.41 1.37 17.97
CA VAL A 321 6.78 0.59 19.03
C VAL A 321 5.73 1.44 19.75
N ASP A 322 4.53 0.89 19.90
CA ASP A 322 3.48 1.45 20.76
C ASP A 322 3.12 0.48 21.89
N VAL A 323 3.59 0.80 23.09
CA VAL A 323 3.32 0.06 24.34
C VAL A 323 2.29 0.74 25.24
N ARG A 324 1.78 1.93 24.86
CA ARG A 324 0.82 2.71 25.68
C ARG A 324 -0.42 1.91 26.09
N PRO A 325 -0.98 1.01 25.25
CA PRO A 325 -2.13 0.20 25.66
C PRO A 325 -1.84 -0.77 26.82
N VAL A 326 -0.57 -1.10 27.08
CA VAL A 326 -0.15 -1.91 28.23
C VAL A 326 -0.04 -1.05 29.50
N GLU A 327 0.41 0.19 29.38
CA GLU A 327 0.64 1.11 30.51
C GLU A 327 -0.65 1.74 31.02
N SER A 328 -1.54 2.12 30.11
CA SER A 328 -2.86 2.67 30.40
C SER A 328 -3.89 2.02 29.48
N PRO A 329 -4.46 0.87 29.86
CA PRO A 329 -5.50 0.24 29.06
C PRO A 329 -6.69 1.19 28.95
N GLY A 330 -6.89 1.73 27.75
CA GLY A 330 -8.00 2.63 27.43
C GLY A 330 -9.36 1.91 27.48
N PRO A 331 -10.47 2.65 27.29
CA PRO A 331 -11.83 2.08 27.24
C PRO A 331 -12.10 1.22 26.00
N LYS A 332 -11.19 1.19 25.03
CA LYS A 332 -11.20 0.30 23.85
C LYS A 332 -10.05 -0.68 24.00
N ASN A 333 -10.25 -1.93 23.57
CA ASN A 333 -9.26 -3.02 23.51
C ASN A 333 -8.06 -2.70 22.58
N GLU A 334 -7.38 -1.58 22.81
CA GLU A 334 -6.14 -1.24 22.13
C GLU A 334 -5.08 -2.25 22.57
N SER A 335 -4.38 -2.79 21.59
CA SER A 335 -3.36 -3.81 21.78
C SER A 335 -2.01 -3.18 21.49
N PRO A 336 -0.95 -3.51 22.25
CA PRO A 336 0.40 -3.07 21.90
C PRO A 336 0.71 -3.47 20.45
N SER A 337 1.47 -2.63 19.76
CA SER A 337 1.78 -2.86 18.34
C SER A 337 3.20 -2.44 17.98
N LEU A 338 3.71 -3.06 16.92
CA LEU A 338 4.97 -2.74 16.27
C LEU A 338 4.66 -2.40 14.81
N GLU A 339 4.87 -1.15 14.41
CA GLU A 339 4.87 -0.77 12.99
C GLU A 339 6.29 -0.89 12.45
N VAL A 340 6.46 -1.62 11.35
CA VAL A 340 7.72 -1.77 10.62
C VAL A 340 7.57 -1.12 9.26
N MET A 341 8.37 -0.08 9.02
CA MET A 341 8.48 0.59 7.73
C MET A 341 9.76 0.13 7.02
N LEU A 342 9.60 -0.44 5.84
CA LEU A 342 10.68 -0.86 4.96
C LEU A 342 10.84 0.16 3.84
N LYS A 343 12.07 0.57 3.55
CA LYS A 343 12.45 1.40 2.42
C LYS A 343 13.65 0.82 1.71
N GLY A 344 13.69 0.87 0.40
CA GLY A 344 14.83 0.37 -0.38
C GLY A 344 14.59 0.51 -1.87
N GLU A 345 15.61 0.26 -2.68
CA GLU A 345 15.50 0.28 -4.15
C GLU A 345 15.28 -1.16 -4.65
N GLY A 346 14.10 -1.45 -5.20
CA GLY A 346 13.71 -2.78 -5.68
C GLY A 346 12.54 -3.40 -4.93
N VAL A 347 12.45 -4.73 -4.95
CA VAL A 347 11.42 -5.48 -4.21
C VAL A 347 11.85 -5.65 -2.77
N LEU A 348 11.02 -5.18 -1.84
CA LEU A 348 11.29 -5.29 -0.42
C LEU A 348 11.09 -6.74 0.06
N PRO A 349 12.00 -7.28 0.90
CA PRO A 349 11.86 -8.62 1.47
C PRO A 349 10.72 -8.66 2.50
N SER A 350 10.25 -9.87 2.83
CA SER A 350 9.26 -10.03 3.90
C SER A 350 9.90 -9.75 5.25
N ILE A 351 9.16 -9.17 6.20
CA ILE A 351 9.68 -8.85 7.55
C ILE A 351 10.25 -10.09 8.26
N GLU A 352 9.68 -11.27 7.99
CA GLU A 352 10.12 -12.55 8.56
C GLU A 352 11.52 -12.96 8.08
N ASP A 353 11.89 -12.54 6.87
CA ASP A 353 13.19 -12.86 6.28
C ASP A 353 14.29 -11.99 6.90
N ILE A 354 13.97 -10.76 7.31
CA ILE A 354 14.95 -9.76 7.74
C ILE A 354 15.02 -9.53 9.25
N LEU A 355 13.93 -9.73 10.00
CA LEU A 355 13.88 -9.46 11.44
C LEU A 355 13.84 -10.75 12.26
N VAL A 356 14.57 -10.75 13.37
CA VAL A 356 14.60 -11.82 14.37
C VAL A 356 14.04 -11.29 15.68
N GLY A 357 13.28 -12.12 16.40
CA GLY A 357 12.77 -11.79 17.73
C GLY A 357 11.37 -11.16 17.76
N VAL A 358 10.72 -10.93 16.62
CA VAL A 358 9.36 -10.35 16.54
C VAL A 358 8.35 -11.12 17.39
N GLU A 359 8.34 -12.45 17.29
CA GLU A 359 7.39 -13.32 18.00
C GLU A 359 7.55 -13.28 19.53
N ASN A 360 8.75 -12.97 20.02
CA ASN A 360 9.07 -12.94 21.46
C ASN A 360 9.37 -11.52 21.94
N ALA A 361 9.02 -10.50 21.15
CA ALA A 361 9.35 -9.10 21.43
C ALA A 361 8.72 -8.61 22.73
N LEU A 362 7.53 -9.11 23.08
CA LEU A 362 6.82 -8.73 24.30
C LEU A 362 6.41 -9.97 25.11
N PRO A 363 7.17 -10.35 26.16
CA PRO A 363 6.81 -11.51 26.99
C PRO A 363 5.41 -11.37 27.61
N GLY A 364 4.65 -12.47 27.63
CA GLY A 364 3.25 -12.49 28.06
C GLY A 364 2.25 -12.04 26.99
N TYR A 365 2.73 -11.71 25.78
CA TYR A 365 1.94 -11.45 24.60
C TYR A 365 2.39 -12.35 23.45
N GLU A 366 1.48 -12.60 22.51
CA GLU A 366 1.74 -13.29 21.25
C GLU A 366 1.34 -12.39 20.09
N VAL A 367 1.98 -12.54 18.93
CA VAL A 367 1.60 -11.79 17.73
C VAL A 367 0.19 -12.20 17.31
N ASP A 368 -0.69 -11.21 17.13
CA ASP A 368 -2.05 -11.43 16.63
C ASP A 368 -2.01 -11.56 15.10
N ARG A 369 -1.62 -12.74 14.63
CA ARG A 369 -1.37 -13.04 13.21
C ARG A 369 -2.56 -12.72 12.29
N ASP A 370 -3.78 -12.86 12.80
CA ASP A 370 -5.01 -12.60 12.06
C ASP A 370 -5.26 -11.10 11.84
N LYS A 371 -4.57 -10.23 12.57
CA LYS A 371 -4.69 -8.77 12.48
C LYS A 371 -3.43 -8.06 11.98
N ILE A 372 -2.45 -8.81 11.45
CA ILE A 372 -1.28 -8.19 10.81
C ILE A 372 -1.77 -7.43 9.56
N GLU A 373 -1.62 -6.12 9.56
CA GLU A 373 -1.95 -5.27 8.42
C GLU A 373 -0.69 -5.06 7.60
N ARG A 374 -0.63 -5.68 6.41
CA ARG A 374 0.43 -5.41 5.43
C ARG A 374 -0.11 -4.41 4.41
N ARG A 375 0.42 -3.19 4.43
CA ARG A 375 0.09 -2.22 3.37
C ARG A 375 0.78 -2.67 2.07
N PRO A 376 0.13 -2.51 0.90
CA PRO A 376 0.76 -2.80 -0.37
C PRO A 376 2.04 -1.98 -0.55
N PRO A 377 3.07 -2.54 -1.22
CA PRO A 377 4.28 -1.79 -1.52
C PRO A 377 3.96 -0.61 -2.45
N ILE A 378 4.61 0.53 -2.19
CA ILE A 378 4.49 1.73 -3.01
C ILE A 378 5.83 1.97 -3.68
N VAL A 379 5.88 1.84 -5.00
CA VAL A 379 7.03 2.28 -5.78
C VAL A 379 6.91 3.79 -5.99
N LEU A 380 7.87 4.53 -5.47
CA LEU A 380 7.94 5.98 -5.61
C LEU A 380 8.30 6.33 -7.05
N GLN A 381 7.50 7.20 -7.65
CA GLN A 381 7.76 7.74 -8.98
C GLN A 381 8.95 8.70 -8.94
N GLU A 382 9.63 8.80 -10.07
CA GLU A 382 10.71 9.73 -10.25
C GLU A 382 10.22 11.03 -10.92
N GLY A 383 10.70 12.17 -10.40
CA GLY A 383 10.41 13.51 -10.95
C GLY A 383 9.06 14.11 -10.58
N SER A 384 8.98 15.44 -10.54
CA SER A 384 7.71 16.17 -10.48
C SER A 384 7.20 16.38 -11.89
N VAL A 385 6.41 15.46 -12.43
CA VAL A 385 5.79 15.69 -13.74
C VAL A 385 4.66 16.71 -13.58
N SER A 386 4.96 17.98 -13.89
CA SER A 386 3.99 19.04 -14.02
C SER A 386 3.03 18.68 -15.16
N SER A 387 1.86 18.15 -14.82
CA SER A 387 0.83 17.72 -15.78
C SER A 387 -0.02 18.90 -16.31
N GLY A 388 0.60 20.06 -16.52
CA GLY A 388 -0.10 21.29 -16.92
C GLY A 388 0.24 21.73 -18.34
N ARG A 389 -0.64 22.56 -18.93
CA ARG A 389 -0.46 23.25 -20.23
C ARG A 389 0.84 24.08 -20.35
N TYR A 390 1.55 24.23 -19.24
CA TYR A 390 2.83 24.93 -19.07
C TYR A 390 3.98 24.00 -18.67
N ALA A 391 3.89 22.68 -18.93
CA ALA A 391 4.97 21.72 -18.67
C ALA A 391 6.29 22.12 -19.34
N TRP A 392 6.21 22.78 -20.50
CA TRP A 392 7.34 23.38 -21.22
C TRP A 392 7.98 24.62 -20.54
N MET A 393 7.35 25.17 -19.49
CA MET A 393 7.85 26.28 -18.67
C MET A 393 8.26 25.85 -17.25
N SER A 394 8.02 24.59 -16.86
CA SER A 394 8.56 24.07 -15.60
C SER A 394 10.06 23.86 -15.79
N SER A 395 10.90 24.31 -14.86
CA SER A 395 12.30 23.92 -14.87
C SER A 395 12.36 22.40 -14.73
N ASN A 396 12.75 21.71 -15.80
CA ASN A 396 13.10 20.30 -15.79
C ASN A 396 14.46 20.15 -15.10
N GLU A 397 14.49 20.43 -13.80
CA GLU A 397 15.66 20.22 -12.97
C GLU A 397 15.80 18.72 -12.71
N GLU A 398 17.00 18.20 -12.97
CA GLU A 398 17.34 16.83 -12.59
C GLU A 398 17.01 16.61 -11.10
N PRO A 399 16.58 15.41 -10.71
CA PRO A 399 16.36 15.11 -9.30
C PRO A 399 17.59 15.46 -8.46
N LYS A 400 17.40 16.06 -7.28
CA LYS A 400 18.52 16.48 -6.40
C LYS A 400 19.46 15.33 -6.02
N GLU A 401 18.95 14.10 -6.03
CA GLU A 401 19.72 12.88 -5.72
C GLU A 401 20.27 12.17 -6.98
N GLY A 402 20.06 12.75 -8.17
CA GLY A 402 20.38 12.14 -9.45
C GLY A 402 19.35 11.11 -9.92
N TYR A 403 19.50 10.64 -11.16
CA TYR A 403 18.71 9.56 -11.72
C TYR A 403 19.15 8.18 -11.16
N PRO A 404 18.24 7.20 -11.01
CA PRO A 404 18.59 5.83 -10.66
C PRO A 404 19.64 5.25 -11.62
N GLU A 405 20.71 4.72 -11.07
CA GLU A 405 21.73 4.02 -11.85
C GLU A 405 21.41 2.52 -11.94
N PRO A 406 21.67 1.90 -13.11
CA PRO A 406 21.49 0.46 -13.25
C PRO A 406 22.52 -0.28 -12.37
N ASP A 407 22.19 -1.51 -11.98
CA ASP A 407 23.19 -2.40 -11.38
C ASP A 407 24.13 -3.03 -12.43
N GLU A 408 25.01 -3.92 -11.97
CA GLU A 408 25.97 -4.67 -12.81
C GLU A 408 25.28 -5.52 -13.90
N THR A 409 24.00 -5.87 -13.72
CA THR A 409 23.19 -6.61 -14.69
C THR A 409 22.44 -5.69 -15.65
N GLY A 410 22.55 -4.37 -15.48
CA GLY A 410 21.81 -3.37 -16.25
C GLY A 410 20.41 -3.07 -15.69
N MET A 411 20.06 -3.56 -14.50
CA MET A 411 18.72 -3.43 -13.93
C MET A 411 18.53 -2.10 -13.20
N TYR A 412 17.54 -1.31 -13.65
CA TYR A 412 17.08 -0.11 -12.96
C TYR A 412 16.03 -0.45 -11.90
N ARG A 413 16.20 0.11 -10.69
CA ARG A 413 15.25 -0.07 -9.58
C ARG A 413 14.81 1.28 -9.04
N LEU A 414 13.51 1.42 -8.81
CA LEU A 414 12.94 2.58 -8.14
C LEU A 414 12.87 2.34 -6.63
N LYS A 415 12.78 3.44 -5.87
CA LYS A 415 12.56 3.39 -4.43
C LYS A 415 11.19 2.82 -4.13
N THR A 416 11.13 1.90 -3.20
CA THR A 416 9.91 1.24 -2.73
C THR A 416 9.80 1.45 -1.24
N GLU A 417 8.57 1.72 -0.78
CA GLU A 417 8.23 1.79 0.63
C GLU A 417 7.11 0.79 0.96
N GLN A 418 7.17 0.16 2.13
CA GLN A 418 6.12 -0.71 2.63
C GLN A 418 6.01 -0.60 4.15
N SER A 419 4.78 -0.48 4.66
CA SER A 419 4.50 -0.52 6.10
C SER A 419 3.77 -1.80 6.47
N VAL A 420 4.19 -2.40 7.58
CA VAL A 420 3.54 -3.56 8.20
C VAL A 420 3.25 -3.24 9.66
N LEU A 421 1.98 -3.30 10.05
CA LEU A 421 1.54 -3.16 11.44
C LEU A 421 1.35 -4.55 12.06
N ILE A 422 2.05 -4.80 13.16
CA ILE A 422 2.08 -6.07 13.88
C ILE A 422 1.46 -5.87 15.26
N PRO A 423 0.17 -6.22 15.45
CA PRO A 423 -0.48 -6.16 16.76
C PRO A 423 -0.11 -7.36 17.63
N PHE A 424 -0.08 -7.15 18.94
CA PHE A 424 0.19 -8.18 19.95
C PHE A 424 -1.04 -8.39 20.83
N LYS A 425 -1.52 -9.63 20.93
CA LYS A 425 -2.61 -10.00 21.85
C LYS A 425 -2.04 -10.60 23.13
N ARG A 426 -2.77 -10.42 24.22
CA ARG A 426 -2.35 -10.93 25.53
C ARG A 426 -2.40 -12.46 25.55
N ALA A 427 -1.29 -13.08 25.95
CA ALA A 427 -1.17 -14.53 26.18
C ALA A 427 -1.26 -14.87 27.68
N SER A 428 -1.21 -16.16 28.03
CA SER A 428 -1.17 -16.60 29.42
C SER A 428 0.20 -16.32 30.05
N GLY A 429 0.28 -15.41 31.02
CA GLY A 429 1.53 -15.09 31.73
C GLY A 429 1.52 -13.75 32.45
N GLY A 430 2.64 -13.44 33.12
CA GLY A 430 2.89 -12.11 33.68
C GLY A 430 3.16 -11.09 32.57
N VAL A 431 2.77 -9.83 32.79
CA VAL A 431 3.03 -8.75 31.84
C VAL A 431 4.50 -8.35 31.96
N ALA A 432 5.21 -8.33 30.84
CA ALA A 432 6.62 -7.96 30.80
C ALA A 432 6.86 -6.50 31.24
N SER A 433 8.02 -6.26 31.85
CA SER A 433 8.52 -4.93 32.20
C SER A 433 9.27 -4.24 31.05
N SER A 434 9.44 -4.92 29.92
CA SER A 434 10.11 -4.36 28.74
C SER A 434 9.65 -5.04 27.44
N PHE A 435 9.66 -4.27 26.36
CA PHE A 435 9.52 -4.71 24.98
C PHE A 435 10.92 -4.82 24.37
N THR A 436 11.32 -6.00 23.93
CA THR A 436 12.60 -6.25 23.26
C THR A 436 12.46 -5.95 21.77
N LEU A 437 13.27 -5.03 21.26
CA LEU A 437 13.23 -4.63 19.85
C LEU A 437 13.75 -5.76 18.96
N PRO A 438 13.00 -6.15 17.91
CA PRO A 438 13.50 -7.08 16.91
C PRO A 438 14.77 -6.56 16.25
N THR A 439 15.75 -7.44 16.08
CA THR A 439 17.03 -7.10 15.44
C THR A 439 17.09 -7.62 14.02
N LEU A 440 17.97 -7.06 13.20
CA LEU A 440 18.25 -7.63 11.88
C LEU A 440 18.83 -9.04 12.02
N ARG A 441 18.48 -9.91 11.07
CA ARG A 441 19.09 -11.24 10.94
C ARG A 441 20.59 -11.10 10.65
N GLU A 442 21.37 -12.04 11.17
CA GLU A 442 22.82 -12.05 10.96
C GLU A 442 23.17 -12.10 9.47
N GLY A 443 24.08 -11.22 9.04
CA GLY A 443 24.49 -11.09 7.63
C GLY A 443 23.64 -10.15 6.77
N GLU A 444 22.57 -9.56 7.31
CA GLU A 444 21.74 -8.60 6.58
C GLU A 444 22.41 -7.23 6.45
N GLN A 445 22.54 -6.74 5.22
CA GLN A 445 23.04 -5.40 4.93
C GLN A 445 21.88 -4.42 4.87
N ALA A 446 21.43 -3.95 6.03
CA ALA A 446 20.38 -2.94 6.16
C ALA A 446 20.65 -1.99 7.32
N THR A 447 20.14 -0.76 7.24
CA THR A 447 20.10 0.13 8.41
C THR A 447 18.84 -0.13 9.21
N LEU A 448 18.95 -0.17 10.54
CA LEU A 448 17.83 -0.34 11.45
C LEU A 448 17.74 0.85 12.39
N ASP A 449 16.61 1.55 12.38
CA ASP A 449 16.26 2.57 13.37
C ASP A 449 14.99 2.17 14.14
N ALA A 450 14.97 2.47 15.45
CA ALA A 450 13.84 2.17 16.31
C ALA A 450 13.39 3.41 17.07
N ARG A 451 12.07 3.59 17.15
CA ARG A 451 11.40 4.71 17.81
C ARG A 451 10.28 4.19 18.69
N THR A 452 9.94 4.95 19.73
CA THR A 452 8.82 4.65 20.62
C THR A 452 8.04 5.93 20.91
N TYR A 453 6.78 5.78 21.27
CA TYR A 453 6.03 6.88 21.87
C TYR A 453 6.49 7.13 23.30
N ALA A 454 6.81 8.39 23.61
CA ALA A 454 6.96 8.89 24.97
C ALA A 454 5.97 10.05 25.12
N ASP A 455 4.93 9.85 25.93
CA ASP A 455 3.77 10.74 26.04
C ASP A 455 3.06 11.00 24.68
N LEU A 456 3.28 12.19 24.10
CA LEU A 456 2.72 12.63 22.82
C LEU A 456 3.75 12.69 21.68
N ASP A 457 5.03 12.48 22.00
CA ASP A 457 6.14 12.62 21.04
C ASP A 457 6.71 11.25 20.64
N ILE A 458 7.31 11.20 19.45
CA ILE A 458 8.03 10.03 18.95
C ILE A 458 9.53 10.25 19.21
N VAL A 459 10.13 9.41 20.03
CA VAL A 459 11.54 9.50 20.43
C VAL A 459 12.35 8.29 19.95
N PRO A 460 13.63 8.48 19.58
CA PRO A 460 14.50 7.36 19.21
C PRO A 460 14.79 6.47 20.43
N VAL A 461 14.84 5.15 20.24
CA VAL A 461 15.18 4.20 21.30
C VAL A 461 16.69 4.00 21.36
N MET A 462 17.28 4.33 22.51
CA MET A 462 18.71 4.12 22.79
C MET A 462 18.88 2.79 23.52
N GLY A 463 19.03 1.68 22.78
CA GLY A 463 19.25 0.35 23.35
C GLY A 463 18.41 -0.75 22.69
N ALA A 464 18.45 -1.96 23.25
CA ALA A 464 17.77 -3.14 22.69
C ALA A 464 16.32 -3.33 23.17
N SER A 465 15.81 -2.47 24.05
CA SER A 465 14.48 -2.62 24.64
C SER A 465 13.83 -1.30 25.05
N VAL A 466 12.51 -1.25 24.99
CA VAL A 466 11.66 -0.17 25.53
C VAL A 466 11.09 -0.61 26.87
N ALA A 467 11.16 0.24 27.90
CA ALA A 467 10.56 -0.08 29.20
C ALA A 467 9.03 -0.10 29.09
N VAL A 468 8.39 -1.06 29.74
CA VAL A 468 6.93 -1.20 29.79
C VAL A 468 6.52 -1.08 31.25
N SER A 469 5.87 0.03 31.60
CA SER A 469 5.43 0.26 32.97
C SER A 469 4.01 -0.28 33.18
N THR A 470 3.87 -1.41 33.85
CA THR A 470 2.55 -1.82 34.33
C THR A 470 2.18 -0.98 35.53
N ARG A 471 1.07 -0.23 35.43
CA ARG A 471 0.56 0.71 36.46
C ARG A 471 0.26 0.10 37.85
N PHE A 472 0.59 -1.16 38.10
CA PHE A 472 0.48 -1.80 39.41
C PHE A 472 1.51 -1.28 40.43
N TRP A 473 2.61 -0.63 40.00
CA TRP A 473 3.62 -0.06 40.90
C TRP A 473 3.87 1.42 40.60
N THR A 474 2.89 2.27 40.94
CA THR A 474 3.10 3.71 41.09
C THR A 474 3.62 4.02 42.51
N PRO A 475 4.30 5.16 42.75
CA PRO A 475 4.66 5.60 44.10
C PRO A 475 3.46 5.62 45.04
N LEU A 476 2.26 5.91 44.51
CA LEU A 476 0.99 5.90 45.24
C LEU A 476 0.58 4.49 45.69
N THR A 477 0.74 3.46 44.85
CA THR A 477 0.43 2.08 45.24
C THR A 477 1.47 1.51 46.18
N ILE A 478 2.74 1.91 46.06
CA ILE A 478 3.80 1.53 47.02
C ILE A 478 3.53 2.18 48.39
N THR A 479 3.14 3.46 48.43
CA THR A 479 2.78 4.13 49.68
C THR A 479 1.51 3.53 50.28
N LEU A 480 0.47 3.24 49.49
CA LEU A 480 -0.73 2.56 50.00
C LEU A 480 -0.42 1.15 50.53
N SER A 481 0.42 0.39 49.83
CA SER A 481 0.83 -0.95 50.25
C SER A 481 1.67 -0.93 51.52
N ALA A 482 2.55 0.07 51.65
CA ALA A 482 3.32 0.32 52.87
C ALA A 482 2.43 0.78 54.03
N LEU A 483 1.36 1.53 53.74
CA LEU A 483 0.38 1.99 54.74
C LEU A 483 -0.51 0.82 55.20
N VAL A 484 -0.98 -0.03 54.28
CA VAL A 484 -1.72 -1.26 54.59
C VAL A 484 -0.83 -2.26 55.32
N GLY A 485 0.41 -2.46 54.86
CA GLY A 485 1.42 -3.27 55.57
C GLY A 485 1.73 -2.71 56.96
N GLY A 486 1.84 -1.40 57.09
CA GLY A 486 2.00 -0.70 58.36
C GLY A 486 0.80 -0.87 59.29
N VAL A 487 -0.43 -0.81 58.78
CA VAL A 487 -1.66 -1.06 59.53
C VAL A 487 -1.77 -2.53 59.94
N VAL A 488 -1.39 -3.48 59.09
CA VAL A 488 -1.38 -4.92 59.43
C VAL A 488 -0.32 -5.21 60.49
N VAL A 489 0.89 -4.65 60.36
CA VAL A 489 1.94 -4.76 61.38
C VAL A 489 1.50 -4.09 62.69
N MET A 490 0.83 -2.95 62.62
CA MET A 490 0.25 -2.25 63.78
C MET A 490 -0.85 -3.08 64.44
N LEU A 491 -1.76 -3.68 63.67
CA LEU A 491 -2.83 -4.54 64.18
C LEU A 491 -2.29 -5.85 64.78
N VAL A 492 -1.29 -6.47 64.15
CA VAL A 492 -0.61 -7.65 64.68
C VAL A 492 0.19 -7.31 65.95
N TRP A 493 0.80 -6.12 66.01
CA TRP A 493 1.47 -5.64 67.21
C TRP A 493 0.50 -5.28 68.34
N LEU A 494 -0.65 -4.67 68.04
CA LEU A 494 -1.72 -4.45 69.02
C LEU A 494 -2.32 -5.78 69.52
N ALA A 495 -2.49 -6.77 68.64
CA ALA A 495 -3.02 -8.08 68.99
C ALA A 495 -2.03 -8.97 69.77
N ARG A 496 -0.72 -8.70 69.65
CA ARG A 496 0.35 -9.43 70.36
C ARG A 496 0.87 -8.72 71.61
N ARG A 497 0.36 -7.53 71.95
CA ARG A 497 0.67 -6.91 73.25
C ARG A 497 0.01 -7.73 74.36
N PRO A 498 0.76 -8.13 75.42
CA PRO A 498 0.15 -8.74 76.59
C PRO A 498 -0.91 -7.79 77.13
N ARG A 499 -2.06 -8.33 77.55
CA ARG A 499 -3.12 -7.57 78.22
C ARG A 499 -2.53 -6.95 79.49
N VAL A 500 -2.10 -5.69 79.38
CA VAL A 500 -1.72 -4.87 80.52
C VAL A 500 -3.02 -4.41 81.15
N GLU A 501 -3.17 -4.73 82.43
CA GLU A 501 -4.24 -4.25 83.28
C GLU A 501 -4.40 -2.72 83.13
N VAL A 502 -5.66 -2.33 82.98
CA VAL A 502 -6.09 -0.93 82.94
C VAL A 502 -5.58 -0.24 84.20
N ALA A 503 -4.67 0.71 84.03
CA ALA A 503 -4.20 1.56 85.11
C ALA A 503 -5.39 2.30 85.75
N LEU A 504 -5.48 2.18 87.07
CA LEU A 504 -6.44 2.85 87.93
C LEU A 504 -6.52 4.34 87.64
N VAL A 505 -7.76 4.80 87.51
CA VAL A 505 -8.18 6.20 87.52
C VAL A 505 -7.49 6.93 88.68
N SER A 506 -6.77 8.00 88.34
CA SER A 506 -6.22 8.95 89.31
C SER A 506 -7.31 9.42 90.27
N SER A 507 -7.12 9.22 91.57
CA SER A 507 -8.07 9.63 92.61
C SER A 507 -8.47 11.11 92.44
N PRO A 508 -9.78 11.47 92.55
CA PRO A 508 -10.28 12.84 92.35
C PRO A 508 -9.67 13.91 93.28
N LEU A 509 -8.90 13.48 94.29
CA LEU A 509 -8.27 14.33 95.30
C LEU A 509 -6.77 14.58 95.05
N ALA A 510 -6.19 14.05 93.98
CA ALA A 510 -4.78 14.28 93.66
C ALA A 510 -4.54 15.72 93.17
N GLY A 511 -3.65 16.45 93.85
CA GLY A 511 -3.20 17.79 93.42
C GLY A 511 -4.15 18.96 93.73
N VAL A 512 -5.10 18.78 94.66
CA VAL A 512 -6.05 19.83 95.05
C VAL A 512 -5.31 21.00 95.73
N LYS A 513 -5.55 22.24 95.26
CA LYS A 513 -5.06 23.45 95.92
C LYS A 513 -5.74 23.61 97.28
N MET A 514 -4.98 23.90 98.34
CA MET A 514 -5.50 23.98 99.72
C MET A 514 -6.24 25.31 99.99
N THR A 515 -7.33 25.53 99.26
CA THR A 515 -8.30 26.59 99.51
C THR A 515 -9.65 25.97 99.85
N PRO A 516 -10.47 26.58 100.73
CA PRO A 516 -11.74 25.99 101.16
C PRO A 516 -12.65 25.60 99.98
N LEU A 517 -12.70 26.44 98.94
CA LEU A 517 -13.52 26.20 97.75
C LEU A 517 -13.01 25.00 96.93
N SER A 518 -11.69 24.89 96.74
CA SER A 518 -11.11 23.79 95.96
C SER A 518 -11.25 22.44 96.67
N VAL A 519 -11.13 22.44 98.00
CA VAL A 519 -11.33 21.24 98.82
C VAL A 519 -12.78 20.80 98.79
N VAL A 520 -13.74 21.70 99.06
CA VAL A 520 -15.17 21.39 99.01
C VAL A 520 -15.60 20.86 97.64
N THR A 521 -15.16 21.50 96.55
CA THR A 521 -15.50 21.05 95.19
C THR A 521 -14.91 19.68 94.85
N SER A 522 -13.71 19.38 95.32
CA SER A 522 -13.08 18.08 95.10
C SER A 522 -13.73 16.96 95.92
N LEU A 523 -14.12 17.25 97.17
CA LEU A 523 -14.89 16.33 98.01
C LEU A 523 -16.30 16.07 97.43
N ARG A 524 -16.95 17.07 96.82
CA ARG A 524 -18.22 16.88 96.09
C ARG A 524 -18.08 16.00 94.86
N ARG A 525 -16.98 16.13 94.11
CA ARG A 525 -16.67 15.22 92.98
C ARG A 525 -16.43 13.79 93.48
N LEU A 526 -15.75 13.63 94.62
CA LEU A 526 -15.59 12.32 95.25
C LEU A 526 -16.94 11.73 95.70
N ARG A 527 -17.85 12.56 96.26
CA ARG A 527 -19.22 12.16 96.62
C ARG A 527 -19.99 11.65 95.40
N ALA A 528 -19.93 12.38 94.27
CA ALA A 528 -20.63 12.00 93.05
C ALA A 528 -20.14 10.66 92.46
N ALA A 529 -18.89 10.27 92.76
CA ALA A 529 -18.29 9.03 92.28
C ALA A 529 -18.53 7.80 93.20
N ARG A 530 -19.16 7.97 94.38
CA ARG A 530 -19.32 6.90 95.39
C ARG A 530 -20.78 6.52 95.68
N SER A 531 -21.01 5.25 96.02
CA SER A 531 -22.31 4.71 96.43
C SER A 531 -22.57 4.82 97.94
N THR A 532 -23.82 4.66 98.36
CA THR A 532 -24.51 5.42 99.42
C THR A 532 -24.10 5.21 100.88
N ALA A 533 -23.35 4.18 101.24
CA ALA A 533 -23.15 3.81 102.65
C ALA A 533 -22.10 4.66 103.42
N THR A 534 -21.17 5.33 102.73
CA THR A 534 -20.10 6.17 103.35
C THR A 534 -20.35 7.67 103.18
N ASN A 535 -21.48 8.06 102.57
CA ASN A 535 -21.74 9.44 102.19
C ASN A 535 -22.08 10.34 103.39
N ASN A 536 -22.57 9.80 104.50
CA ASN A 536 -23.01 10.61 105.63
C ASN A 536 -21.86 11.35 106.35
N GLU A 537 -20.67 10.76 106.43
CA GLU A 537 -19.49 11.42 107.03
C GLU A 537 -18.88 12.45 106.07
N LEU A 538 -18.79 12.10 104.78
CA LEU A 538 -18.32 13.02 103.73
C LEU A 538 -19.23 14.26 103.62
N ASP A 539 -20.54 14.06 103.74
CA ASP A 539 -21.53 15.12 103.71
C ASP A 539 -21.44 16.04 104.92
N ARG A 540 -21.14 15.46 106.10
CA ARG A 540 -20.92 16.22 107.32
C ARG A 540 -19.65 17.06 107.24
N ASP A 541 -18.56 16.51 106.71
CA ASP A 541 -17.30 17.24 106.50
C ASP A 541 -17.47 18.36 105.46
N ILE A 542 -18.18 18.10 104.36
CA ILE A 542 -18.51 19.13 103.35
C ILE A 542 -19.34 20.25 103.99
N ALA A 543 -20.43 19.91 104.70
CA ALA A 543 -21.31 20.89 105.33
C ALA A 543 -20.60 21.69 106.43
N GLY A 544 -19.72 21.04 107.21
CA GLY A 544 -18.92 21.69 108.25
C GLY A 544 -17.93 22.72 107.68
N LEU A 545 -17.23 22.37 106.60
CA LEU A 545 -16.33 23.29 105.90
C LEU A 545 -17.11 24.44 105.23
N GLU A 546 -18.29 24.15 104.67
CA GLU A 546 -19.14 25.18 104.05
C GLU A 546 -19.70 26.16 105.06
N LEU A 547 -20.19 25.68 106.21
CA LEU A 547 -20.69 26.56 107.27
C LEU A 547 -19.57 27.44 107.84
N LYS A 548 -18.36 26.87 108.02
CA LYS A 548 -17.22 27.56 108.65
C LYS A 548 -16.58 28.62 107.74
N TYR A 549 -16.44 28.34 106.44
CA TYR A 549 -15.72 29.23 105.51
C TYR A 549 -16.65 30.02 104.58
N PHE A 550 -17.92 29.63 104.45
CA PHE A 550 -18.88 30.24 103.51
C PHE A 550 -20.26 30.54 104.14
N GLY A 551 -20.40 30.43 105.47
CA GLY A 551 -21.64 30.73 106.20
C GLY A 551 -21.91 32.24 106.36
N PRO A 552 -23.19 32.65 106.52
CA PRO A 552 -23.59 34.06 106.57
C PRO A 552 -23.11 34.82 107.81
N GLU A 553 -22.68 34.13 108.87
CA GLU A 553 -22.24 34.71 110.15
C GLU A 553 -20.70 34.89 110.24
N THR A 554 -19.93 34.70 109.15
CA THR A 554 -18.45 34.69 109.25
C THR A 554 -17.73 35.38 108.08
N PRO A 555 -17.76 36.73 107.98
CA PRO A 555 -16.92 37.44 107.03
C PRO A 555 -15.49 37.52 107.58
N GLY A 556 -14.58 36.71 107.03
CA GLY A 556 -13.13 36.84 107.28
C GLY A 556 -12.47 35.77 108.16
N ALA A 557 -13.04 34.56 108.28
CA ALA A 557 -12.36 33.44 108.95
C ALA A 557 -11.00 33.14 108.29
N ALA A 558 -9.92 33.12 109.08
CA ALA A 558 -8.60 32.75 108.60
C ALA A 558 -8.61 31.30 108.09
N VAL A 559 -8.07 31.07 106.89
CA VAL A 559 -8.01 29.74 106.28
C VAL A 559 -6.99 28.90 107.03
N ASP A 560 -7.45 27.84 107.68
CA ASP A 560 -6.59 26.84 108.31
C ASP A 560 -6.21 25.79 107.25
N VAL A 561 -5.00 25.95 106.72
CA VAL A 561 -4.47 25.09 105.64
C VAL A 561 -4.19 23.68 106.13
N ASP A 562 -3.88 23.49 107.41
CA ASP A 562 -3.54 22.18 107.97
C ASP A 562 -4.80 21.36 108.25
N GLU A 563 -5.90 22.00 108.66
CA GLU A 563 -7.22 21.37 108.73
C GLU A 563 -7.69 20.89 107.34
N LEU A 564 -7.59 21.76 106.32
CA LEU A 564 -7.95 21.42 104.94
C LEU A 564 -7.13 20.26 104.39
N ARG A 565 -5.81 20.26 104.65
CA ARG A 565 -4.92 19.17 104.25
C ARG A 565 -5.27 17.87 104.98
N GLY A 566 -5.58 17.96 106.28
CA GLY A 566 -6.00 16.82 107.10
C GLY A 566 -7.28 16.15 106.59
N VAL A 567 -8.27 16.94 106.12
CA VAL A 567 -9.50 16.42 105.52
C VAL A 567 -9.22 15.76 104.16
N VAL A 568 -8.43 16.41 103.30
CA VAL A 568 -8.07 15.87 101.97
C VAL A 568 -7.28 14.57 102.10
N ASP A 569 -6.28 14.49 102.98
CA ASP A 569 -5.47 13.29 103.17
C ASP A 569 -6.27 12.12 103.75
N ARG A 570 -7.21 12.40 104.66
CA ARG A 570 -8.12 11.40 105.22
C ARG A 570 -8.97 10.77 104.12
N TRP A 571 -9.60 11.60 103.29
CA TRP A 571 -10.46 11.11 102.21
C TRP A 571 -9.66 10.53 101.04
N SER A 572 -8.45 11.01 100.78
CA SER A 572 -7.51 10.43 99.81
C SER A 572 -7.17 8.99 100.18
N LYS A 573 -6.76 8.74 101.44
CA LYS A 573 -6.46 7.40 101.97
C LYS A 573 -7.66 6.46 101.98
N GLN A 574 -8.87 6.99 102.18
CA GLN A 574 -10.08 6.18 102.09
C GLN A 574 -10.51 5.91 100.64
N SER A 575 -10.02 6.68 99.65
CA SER A 575 -10.40 6.60 98.24
C SER A 575 -9.44 5.82 97.34
N ALA A 576 -8.19 5.63 97.79
CA ALA A 576 -7.22 4.69 97.23
C ALA A 576 -7.54 3.27 97.70
#